data_AF-A0A5A7ZMN8-F1
#
_entry.id   AF-A0A5A7ZMN8-F1
#
_cell.length_a   1.000
_cell.length_b   1.000
_cell.length_c   1.000
_cell.angle_alpha   90.00
_cell.angle_beta   90.00
_cell.angle_gamma   90.00
#
_symmetry.space_group_name_H-M   'P 1'
#
loop_
_entity.id
_entity.type
_entity.pdbx_description
1 polymer ?
#
loop_
_entity_poly.entity_id
_entity_poly.type
_entity_poly.pdbx_seq_one_letter_code
_entity_poly.pdbx_strand_id
1 'polypeptide(L)'
;MTAKPPPEPPALPARWLEPVPVIVVIAIGWLIAVVLAFTVAGLHDWRPITVAGLGVGLLGTSIFLLQRRSARRGDRGAQQGLS
;
A
#
# COMPACT_ATOMS: atom_id res chain seq x y z
N MET A 1 15.97 -10.44 -45.09
CA MET A 1 15.93 -11.19 -43.82
C MET A 1 14.88 -10.53 -42.93
N THR A 2 13.74 -11.17 -42.71
CA THR A 2 12.66 -10.62 -41.87
C THR A 2 13.05 -10.78 -40.40
N ALA A 3 13.19 -9.67 -39.67
CA ALA A 3 13.50 -9.70 -38.24
C ALA A 3 12.34 -10.32 -37.46
N LYS A 4 12.65 -11.31 -36.60
CA LYS A 4 11.68 -11.94 -35.70
C LYS A 4 11.32 -10.94 -34.59
N PRO A 5 10.04 -10.71 -34.28
CA PRO A 5 9.66 -9.83 -33.19
C PRO A 5 10.25 -10.33 -31.86
N PRO A 6 10.65 -9.41 -30.96
CA PRO A 6 11.25 -9.77 -29.68
C PRO A 6 10.27 -10.64 -28.86
N PRO A 7 10.77 -11.61 -28.07
CA PRO A 7 9.92 -12.47 -27.25
C PRO A 7 9.11 -11.62 -26.26
N GLU A 8 7.79 -11.85 -26.22
CA GLU A 8 6.90 -11.17 -25.28
C GLU A 8 7.17 -11.70 -23.85
N PRO A 9 7.45 -10.82 -22.87
CA PRO A 9 7.70 -11.27 -21.50
C PRO A 9 6.46 -11.96 -20.92
N PRO A 10 6.61 -13.07 -20.18
CA PRO A 10 5.49 -13.71 -19.53
C PRO A 10 4.83 -12.73 -18.56
N ALA A 11 3.50 -12.64 -18.60
CA ALA A 11 2.74 -11.75 -17.72
C ALA A 11 3.06 -12.07 -16.25
N LEU A 12 3.63 -11.09 -15.54
CA LEU A 12 3.90 -11.20 -14.12
C LEU A 12 2.57 -11.38 -13.37
N PRO A 13 2.48 -12.29 -12.38
CA PRO A 13 1.25 -12.52 -11.65
C PRO A 13 0.77 -11.23 -10.98
N ALA A 14 -0.46 -10.79 -11.24
CA ALA A 14 -1.02 -9.52 -10.77
C ALA A 14 -0.87 -9.30 -9.25
N ARG A 15 -0.90 -10.38 -8.46
CA ARG A 15 -0.70 -10.36 -7.00
C ARG A 15 0.62 -9.73 -6.53
N TRP A 16 1.66 -9.73 -7.35
CA TRP A 16 2.96 -9.11 -7.02
C TRP A 16 3.03 -7.63 -7.44
N LEU A 17 2.13 -7.19 -8.31
CA LEU A 17 2.06 -5.81 -8.80
C LEU A 17 1.05 -4.99 -8.00
N GLU A 18 0.11 -5.63 -7.32
CA GLU A 18 -0.85 -4.95 -6.46
C GLU A 18 -0.21 -4.54 -5.13
N PRO A 19 -0.26 -3.26 -4.73
CA PRO A 19 0.32 -2.79 -3.45
C PRO A 19 -0.52 -3.20 -2.22
N VAL A 20 -1.75 -3.68 -2.42
CA VAL A 20 -2.71 -3.99 -1.35
C VAL A 20 -2.21 -5.05 -0.37
N PRO A 21 -1.64 -6.20 -0.79
CA PRO A 21 -1.16 -7.21 0.14
C PRO A 21 -0.08 -6.68 1.09
N VAL A 22 0.83 -5.83 0.60
CA VAL A 22 1.90 -5.23 1.42
C VAL A 22 1.32 -4.32 2.50
N ILE A 23 0.35 -3.47 2.15
CA ILE A 23 -0.34 -2.60 3.11
C ILE A 23 -1.01 -3.43 4.21
N VAL A 24 -1.68 -4.53 3.84
CA VAL A 24 -2.36 -5.43 4.78
C VAL A 24 -1.37 -6.07 5.73
N VAL A 25 -0.26 -6.62 5.23
CA VAL A 25 0.77 -7.26 6.06
C VAL A 25 1.37 -6.28 7.06
N ILE A 26 1.71 -5.07 6.62
CA ILE A 26 2.28 -4.04 7.51
C ILE A 26 1.26 -3.59 8.56
N ALA A 27 -0.01 -3.39 8.18
CA ALA A 27 -1.06 -3.01 9.11
C ALA A 27 -1.29 -4.07 10.19
N ILE A 28 -1.33 -5.36 9.80
CA ILE A 28 -1.44 -6.47 10.75
C ILE A 28 -0.21 -6.52 11.65
N GLY A 29 1.00 -6.34 11.12
CA GLY A 29 2.23 -6.31 11.90
C GLY A 29 2.21 -5.25 13.00
N TRP A 30 1.80 -4.02 12.67
CA TRP A 30 1.66 -2.95 13.68
C TRP A 30 0.56 -3.23 14.69
N LEU A 31 -0.57 -3.81 14.26
CA LEU A 31 -1.65 -4.18 15.17
C LEU A 31 -1.18 -5.21 16.20
N ILE A 32 -0.47 -6.26 15.75
CA ILE A 32 0.14 -7.26 16.62
C ILE A 32 1.14 -6.61 17.58
N ALA A 33 2.01 -5.74 17.08
CA ALA A 33 3.00 -5.05 17.91
C ALA A 33 2.34 -4.20 19.00
N VAL A 34 1.28 -3.46 18.67
CA VAL A 34 0.47 -2.71 19.65
C VAL A 34 -0.11 -3.66 20.69
N VAL A 35 -0.76 -4.76 20.29
CA VAL A 35 -1.32 -5.72 21.24
C VAL A 35 -0.22 -6.21 22.20
N LEU A 36 0.92 -6.65 21.68
CA LEU A 36 2.04 -7.13 22.49
C LEU A 36 2.59 -6.06 23.45
N ALA A 37 2.74 -4.81 23.02
CA ALA A 37 3.24 -3.72 23.86
C ALA A 37 2.31 -3.36 25.04
N PHE A 38 1.02 -3.65 24.92
CA PHE A 38 0.04 -3.42 25.98
C PHE A 38 -0.27 -4.66 26.82
N THR A 39 -0.08 -5.87 26.30
CA THR A 39 -0.36 -7.12 27.04
C THR A 39 0.88 -7.77 27.67
N VAL A 40 2.08 -7.49 27.16
CA VAL A 40 3.34 -8.09 27.65
C VAL A 40 4.11 -7.08 28.48
N ALA A 41 4.29 -7.36 29.76
CA ALA A 41 4.96 -6.44 30.70
C ALA A 41 6.38 -6.04 30.25
N GLY A 42 7.13 -6.93 29.60
CA GLY A 42 8.48 -6.63 29.10
C GLY A 42 8.55 -5.75 27.85
N LEU A 43 7.40 -5.41 27.22
CA LEU A 43 7.36 -4.62 25.98
C LEU A 43 6.74 -3.22 26.19
N HIS A 44 6.56 -2.76 27.43
CA HIS A 44 5.92 -1.46 27.68
C HIS A 44 6.69 -0.28 27.09
N ASP A 45 8.02 -0.36 27.01
CA ASP A 45 8.87 0.68 26.39
C ASP A 45 8.63 0.83 24.88
N TRP A 46 8.06 -0.19 24.24
CA TRP A 46 7.73 -0.16 22.80
C TRP A 46 6.41 0.54 22.51
N ARG A 47 5.59 0.87 23.51
CA ARG A 47 4.27 1.50 23.31
C ARG A 47 4.32 2.76 22.45
N PRO A 48 5.22 3.73 22.67
CA PRO A 48 5.28 4.92 21.82
C PRO A 48 5.56 4.58 20.35
N ILE A 49 6.46 3.63 20.12
CA ILE A 49 6.87 3.19 18.77
C ILE A 49 5.72 2.46 18.09
N THR A 50 5.06 1.54 18.79
CA THR A 50 3.91 0.77 18.25
C THR A 50 2.72 1.65 17.92
N VAL A 51 2.43 2.66 18.74
CA VAL A 51 1.38 3.65 18.48
C VAL A 51 1.76 4.55 17.30
N ALA A 52 3.00 5.03 17.22
CA ALA A 52 3.47 5.84 16.10
C ALA A 52 3.37 5.05 14.79
N GLY A 53 3.82 3.79 14.78
CA GLY A 53 3.73 2.91 13.63
C GLY A 53 2.31 2.61 13.19
N LEU A 54 1.39 2.37 14.14
CA LEU A 54 -0.04 2.23 13.85
C LEU A 54 -0.60 3.51 13.23
N GLY A 55 -0.25 4.69 13.77
CA GLY A 55 -0.67 5.98 13.24
C GLY A 55 -0.17 6.22 11.80
N VAL A 56 1.10 5.94 11.53
CA VAL A 56 1.69 6.02 10.18
C VAL A 56 1.01 5.03 9.23
N GLY A 57 0.73 3.79 9.68
CA GLY A 57 0.02 2.79 8.89
C GLY A 57 -1.40 3.22 8.51
N LEU A 58 -2.16 3.77 9.47
CA LEU A 58 -3.49 4.33 9.24
C LEU A 58 -3.46 5.50 8.28
N LEU A 59 -2.49 6.42 8.43
CA LEU A 59 -2.31 7.57 7.54
C LEU A 59 -2.01 7.10 6.11
N GLY A 60 -1.01 6.24 5.93
CA GLY A 60 -0.62 5.72 4.61
C GLY A 60 -1.76 4.96 3.93
N THR A 61 -2.49 4.13 4.67
CA THR A 61 -3.67 3.40 4.17
C THR A 61 -4.78 4.36 3.75
N SER A 62 -5.03 5.41 4.54
CA SER A 62 -6.04 6.43 4.22
C SER A 62 -5.70 7.15 2.92
N ILE A 63 -4.45 7.59 2.76
CA ILE A 63 -3.96 8.22 1.53
C ILE A 63 -4.14 7.28 0.34
N PHE A 64 -3.74 6.02 0.46
CA PHE A 64 -3.90 5.02 -0.60
C PHE A 64 -5.38 4.83 -1.01
N LEU A 65 -6.29 4.76 -0.03
CA LEU A 65 -7.73 4.63 -0.30
C LEU A 65 -8.30 5.86 -1.01
N LEU A 66 -7.85 7.06 -0.62
CA LEU A 66 -8.21 8.30 -1.28
C LEU A 66 -7.68 8.31 -2.73
N GLN A 67 -6.41 7.96 -2.95
CA GLN A 67 -5.83 7.82 -4.29
C GLN A 67 -6.60 6.83 -5.15
N ARG A 68 -6.91 5.63 -4.61
CA ARG A 68 -7.68 4.61 -5.31
C ARG A 68 -9.12 5.06 -5.59
N ARG A 69 -9.71 5.90 -4.74
CA ARG A 69 -11.03 6.49 -4.97
C ARG A 69 -10.96 7.55 -6.07
N SER A 70 -9.95 8.42 -6.08
CA SER A 70 -9.75 9.43 -7.13
C SER A 70 -9.46 8.78 -8.49
N ALA A 71 -8.59 7.77 -8.54
CA ALA A 71 -8.30 7.00 -9.75
C ALA A 71 -9.55 6.33 -10.33
N ARG A 72 -10.42 5.78 -9.46
CA ARG A 72 -11.70 5.18 -9.88
C ARG A 72 -12.75 6.20 -10.28
N ARG A 73 -12.75 7.37 -9.64
CA ARG A 73 -13.61 8.50 -10.05
C ARG A 73 -13.20 9.06 -11.39
N GLY A 74 -11.93 8.89 -11.77
CA GLY A 74 -11.36 9.45 -12.97
C GLY A 74 -11.52 10.96 -12.90
N ASP A 75 -10.56 11.66 -12.31
CA ASP A 75 -10.43 13.09 -12.60
C ASP A 75 -10.13 13.22 -14.10
N ARG A 76 -11.21 13.21 -14.89
CA ARG A 76 -11.32 13.64 -16.29
C ARG A 76 -11.12 15.17 -16.38
N GLY A 77 -10.41 15.76 -15.41
CA GLY A 77 -10.18 17.19 -15.25
C GLY A 77 -8.91 17.70 -15.93
N ALA A 78 -8.06 16.84 -16.48
CA ALA A 78 -6.90 17.28 -17.26
C ALA A 78 -7.30 17.51 -18.75
N GLN A 79 -7.94 18.65 -18.97
CA GLN A 79 -8.00 19.45 -20.21
C GLN A 79 -8.00 18.67 -21.56
N GLN A 80 -9.17 18.24 -22.04
CA GLN A 80 -9.40 17.88 -23.46
C GLN A 80 -9.56 19.12 -24.37
N GLY A 81 -8.90 20.24 -24.06
CA GLY A 81 -9.23 21.54 -24.63
C GLY A 81 -8.05 22.47 -24.77
N LEU A 82 -6.97 22.03 -25.40
CA LEU A 82 -6.03 22.92 -26.10
C LEU A 82 -5.74 22.30 -27.48
N SER A 83 -6.73 22.45 -28.36
CA SER A 83 -6.58 22.34 -29.82
C SER A 83 -6.16 23.70 -30.37
#